data_AF-A0A1E3L619-F1
#
_entry.id   AF-A0A1E3L619-F1
#
_cell.length_a   1.000
_cell.length_b   1.000
_cell.length_c   1.000
_cell.angle_alpha   90.00
_cell.angle_beta   90.00
_cell.angle_gamma   90.00
#
_symmetry.space_group_name_H-M   'P 1'
#
loop_
_entity.id
_entity.type
_entity.pdbx_description
1 polymer ?
#
loop_
_entity_poly.entity_id
_entity_poly.type
_entity_poly.pdbx_seq_one_letter_code
_entity_poly.pdbx_strand_id
1 'polypeptide(L)'
;MQWYTFGQMIAMIRLGQKASTIDEARIMMRTTKGIIWVNGRQQGQCVAIQDYLFSDLWRIYDDEDSVISLSERQQYEQQEYHMLENQYMEWWAERKQQKDQS
;
A
#
# COMPACT_ATOMS: atom_id res chain seq x y z
N MET A 1 3.24 15.21 -14.46
CA MET A 1 2.42 14.42 -13.51
C MET A 1 2.25 13.02 -14.09
N GLN A 2 2.43 11.98 -13.28
CA GLN A 2 2.40 10.58 -13.72
C GLN A 2 1.09 9.90 -13.30
N TRP A 3 0.50 9.16 -14.22
CA TRP A 3 -0.69 8.32 -13.99
C TRP A 3 -0.27 6.87 -13.86
N TYR A 4 -0.98 6.13 -13.00
CA TYR A 4 -0.70 4.74 -12.68
C TYR A 4 -1.96 3.91 -12.87
N THR A 5 -1.82 2.69 -13.40
CA THR A 5 -2.86 1.66 -13.19
C THR A 5 -2.97 1.35 -11.71
N PHE A 6 -4.08 0.75 -11.26
CA PHE A 6 -4.25 0.41 -9.84
C PHE A 6 -3.09 -0.42 -9.28
N GLY A 7 -2.67 -1.49 -9.96
CA GLY A 7 -1.55 -2.32 -9.49
C GLY A 7 -0.24 -1.54 -9.35
N GLN A 8 0.07 -0.65 -10.32
CA GLN A 8 1.24 0.23 -10.23
C GLN A 8 1.10 1.24 -9.08
N MET A 9 -0.10 1.78 -8.87
CA MET A 9 -0.37 2.72 -7.77
C MET A 9 -0.13 2.05 -6.41
N ILE A 10 -0.66 0.84 -6.20
CA ILE A 10 -0.45 0.08 -4.96
C ILE A 10 1.03 -0.16 -4.68
N ALA A 11 1.82 -0.45 -5.72
CA ALA A 11 3.25 -0.67 -5.59
C ALA A 11 4.05 0.61 -5.28
N MET A 12 3.53 1.78 -5.66
CA MET A 12 4.26 3.05 -5.59
C MET A 12 3.80 3.96 -4.43
N ILE A 13 2.55 3.80 -3.97
CA ILE A 13 1.97 4.68 -2.95
C ILE A 13 2.66 4.46 -1.60
N ARG A 14 3.14 5.55 -1.01
CA ARG A 14 3.86 5.53 0.27
C ARG A 14 2.96 5.91 1.43
N LEU A 15 3.41 5.60 2.64
CA LEU A 15 2.62 5.80 3.85
C LEU A 15 2.29 7.27 4.08
N GLY A 16 1.00 7.61 4.21
CA GLY A 16 0.49 8.97 4.32
C GLY A 16 0.19 9.65 2.97
N GLN A 17 0.53 9.03 1.84
CA GLN A 17 0.16 9.58 0.52
C GLN A 17 -1.27 9.25 0.16
N LYS A 18 -1.87 10.14 -0.64
CA LYS A 18 -3.18 9.95 -1.24
C LYS A 18 -3.06 9.60 -2.72
N ALA A 19 -4.03 8.86 -3.21
CA ALA A 19 -4.20 8.60 -4.64
C ALA A 19 -5.63 8.93 -5.05
N SER A 20 -5.80 9.66 -6.15
CA SER A 20 -7.12 9.99 -6.70
C SER A 20 -7.25 9.53 -8.14
N THR A 21 -8.48 9.24 -8.56
CA THR A 21 -8.83 9.04 -9.97
C THR A 21 -8.83 10.36 -10.74
N ILE A 22 -8.86 10.29 -12.08
CA ILE A 22 -8.90 11.46 -12.97
C ILE A 22 -10.05 12.42 -12.64
N ASP A 23 -11.21 11.88 -12.32
CA ASP A 23 -12.43 12.60 -11.99
C ASP A 23 -12.51 12.99 -10.51
N GLU A 24 -11.50 12.62 -9.71
CA GLU A 24 -11.44 12.78 -8.25
C GLU A 24 -12.64 12.17 -7.50
N ALA A 25 -13.45 11.33 -8.17
CA ALA A 25 -14.60 10.67 -7.58
C ALA A 25 -14.17 9.67 -6.51
N ARG A 26 -12.97 9.12 -6.63
CA ARG A 26 -12.39 8.15 -5.71
C ARG A 26 -11.05 8.65 -5.21
N ILE A 27 -10.91 8.68 -3.89
CA ILE A 27 -9.67 9.08 -3.21
C ILE A 27 -9.34 8.00 -2.17
N MET A 28 -8.10 7.53 -2.21
CA MET A 28 -7.54 6.56 -1.28
C MET A 28 -6.34 7.15 -0.53
N MET A 29 -5.99 6.57 0.62
CA MET A 29 -4.79 6.92 1.37
C MET A 29 -4.12 5.66 1.91
N ARG A 30 -2.80 5.56 1.78
CA ARG A 30 -2.00 4.50 2.42
C ARG A 30 -1.74 4.85 3.88
N THR A 31 -2.04 3.93 4.77
CA THR A 31 -1.83 4.03 6.22
C THR A 31 -1.03 2.83 6.72
N THR A 32 -0.63 2.84 7.98
CA THR A 32 0.01 1.68 8.65
C THR A 32 -0.87 0.42 8.66
N LYS A 33 -2.19 0.57 8.51
CA LYS A 33 -3.14 -0.56 8.55
C LYS A 33 -3.51 -1.10 7.17
N GLY A 34 -3.07 -0.44 6.10
CA GLY A 34 -3.56 -0.71 4.75
C GLY A 34 -3.93 0.55 3.99
N ILE A 35 -4.64 0.40 2.89
CA ILE A 35 -5.17 1.50 2.10
C ILE A 35 -6.64 1.68 2.43
N ILE A 36 -7.05 2.93 2.72
CA ILE A 36 -8.41 3.28 3.09
C ILE A 36 -9.03 4.26 2.10
N TRP A 37 -10.36 4.24 1.99
CA TRP A 37 -11.12 5.25 1.27
C TRP A 37 -11.13 6.58 2.04
N VAL A 38 -10.83 7.68 1.38
CA VAL A 38 -10.83 9.03 1.96
C VAL A 38 -12.16 9.74 1.70
N ASN A 39 -12.87 9.38 0.63
CA ASN A 39 -14.14 10.00 0.25
C ASN A 39 -15.21 8.95 -0.10
N GLY A 40 -16.43 9.45 -0.35
CA GLY A 40 -17.56 8.63 -0.79
C GLY A 40 -18.17 7.76 0.32
N ARG A 41 -19.06 6.86 -0.08
CA ARG A 41 -19.87 6.06 0.85
C ARG A 41 -19.08 5.07 1.71
N GLN A 42 -17.86 4.73 1.29
CA GLN A 42 -16.99 3.79 1.99
C GLN A 42 -15.87 4.50 2.77
N GLN A 43 -15.96 5.82 2.96
CA GLN A 43 -14.95 6.60 3.67
C GLN A 43 -14.55 5.95 5.01
N GLY A 44 -13.24 5.85 5.25
CA GLY A 44 -12.64 5.24 6.43
C GLY A 44 -12.53 3.71 6.38
N GLN A 45 -13.18 3.04 5.42
CA GLN A 45 -13.07 1.59 5.26
C GLN A 45 -11.82 1.20 4.47
N CYS A 46 -11.26 0.02 4.77
CA CYS A 46 -10.19 -0.57 3.98
C CYS A 46 -10.68 -0.84 2.55
N VAL A 47 -9.83 -0.53 1.59
CA VAL A 47 -10.08 -0.79 0.17
C VAL A 47 -10.01 -2.30 -0.07
N ALA A 48 -11.13 -2.88 -0.49
CA ALA A 48 -11.15 -4.22 -1.05
C ALA A 48 -10.75 -4.17 -2.52
N ILE A 49 -9.83 -5.04 -2.94
CA ILE A 49 -9.41 -5.15 -4.34
C ILE A 49 -10.59 -5.70 -5.15
N GLN A 50 -11.08 -4.92 -6.10
CA GLN A 50 -12.18 -5.26 -7.00
C GLN A 50 -11.82 -4.89 -8.44
N ASP A 51 -12.38 -5.62 -9.41
CA ASP A 51 -12.00 -5.53 -10.83
C ASP A 51 -12.10 -4.11 -11.40
N TYR A 52 -13.12 -3.34 -11.00
CA TYR A 52 -13.32 -1.98 -11.49
C TYR A 52 -12.18 -1.02 -11.13
N LEU A 53 -11.39 -1.31 -10.10
CA LEU A 53 -10.26 -0.45 -9.72
C LEU A 53 -9.16 -0.48 -10.79
N PHE A 54 -9.02 -1.60 -11.49
CA PHE A 54 -7.99 -1.79 -12.51
C PHE A 54 -8.29 -1.06 -13.82
N SER A 55 -9.54 -0.64 -14.06
CA SER A 55 -9.88 0.23 -15.19
C SER A 55 -9.58 1.71 -14.93
N ASP A 56 -9.37 2.10 -13.66
CA ASP A 56 -9.13 3.48 -13.29
C ASP A 56 -7.64 3.85 -13.41
N LEU A 57 -7.39 5.11 -13.77
CA LEU A 57 -6.06 5.71 -13.70
C LEU A 57 -5.94 6.57 -12.44
N TRP A 58 -4.84 6.37 -11.72
CA TRP A 58 -4.60 6.94 -10.41
C TRP A 58 -3.43 7.92 -10.44
N ARG A 59 -3.57 9.01 -9.71
CA ARG A 59 -2.50 9.98 -9.46
C ARG A 59 -2.19 9.97 -7.98
N ILE A 60 -0.93 9.72 -7.63
CA ILE A 60 -0.42 9.81 -6.26
C ILE A 60 0.00 11.25 -5.98
N TYR A 61 -0.33 11.76 -4.80
CA TYR A 61 0.07 13.08 -4.32
C TYR A 61 0.29 13.05 -2.81
N ASP A 62 1.16 13.94 -2.33
CA ASP A 62 1.29 14.22 -0.90
C ASP A 62 0.17 15.18 -0.49
N ASP A 63 -0.46 14.90 0.65
CA ASP A 63 -1.41 15.82 1.27
C ASP A 63 -0.67 16.71 2.25
N GLU A 64 -0.91 18.03 2.24
CA GLU A 64 -0.23 18.96 3.15
C GLU A 64 -0.55 18.66 4.64
N ASP A 65 -1.69 18.00 4.88
CA ASP A 65 -2.13 17.53 6.20
C ASP A 65 -1.63 16.11 6.56
N SER A 66 -0.70 15.54 5.79
CA SER A 66 -0.14 14.23 6.14
C SER A 66 0.61 14.33 7.48
N VAL A 67 0.03 13.71 8.51
CA VAL A 67 0.51 13.73 9.90
C VAL A 67 1.92 13.14 10.06
N ILE A 68 2.42 12.42 9.05
CA ILE A 68 3.65 11.62 9.14
C ILE A 68 4.75 12.29 8.31
N SER A 69 5.83 12.67 8.97
CA SER A 69 6.99 13.26 8.32
C SER A 69 7.68 12.25 7.38
N LEU A 70 8.40 12.75 6.36
CA LEU A 70 9.12 11.89 5.41
C LEU A 70 10.12 10.94 6.10
N SER A 71 10.73 11.36 7.21
CA SER A 71 11.66 10.55 7.99
C SER A 71 10.96 9.42 8.74
N GLU A 72 9.80 9.69 9.36
CA GLU A 72 9.02 8.66 10.05
C GLU A 72 8.48 7.63 9.05
N ARG A 73 7.99 8.10 7.88
CA ARG A 73 7.56 7.26 6.76
C ARG A 73 8.64 6.26 6.36
N GLN A 74 9.88 6.71 6.17
CA GLN A 74 11.00 5.83 5.81
C GLN A 74 11.30 4.79 6.89
N GLN A 75 11.28 5.18 8.16
CA GLN A 75 11.54 4.25 9.27
C GLN A 75 10.48 3.14 9.35
N TYR A 76 9.19 3.51 9.23
CA TYR A 76 8.11 2.52 9.21
C TYR A 76 8.21 1.57 8.01
N GLU A 77 8.47 2.09 6.81
CA GLU A 77 8.60 1.28 5.60
C GLU A 77 9.80 0.32 5.68
N GLN A 78 10.93 0.75 6.25
CA GLN A 78 12.08 -0.12 6.49
C GLN A 78 11.76 -1.23 7.50
N GLN A 79 11.08 -0.89 8.60
CA GLN A 79 10.67 -1.89 9.60
C GLN A 79 9.70 -2.92 9.01
N GLU A 80 8.72 -2.48 8.21
CA GLU A 80 7.78 -3.36 7.51
C GLU A 80 8.53 -4.31 6.56
N TYR A 81 9.50 -3.79 5.78
CA TYR A 81 10.31 -4.60 4.89
C TYR A 81 11.14 -5.65 5.64
N HIS A 82 11.84 -5.26 6.71
CA HIS A 82 12.63 -6.20 7.52
C HIS A 82 11.76 -7.29 8.15
N MET A 83 10.54 -6.96 8.60
CA MET A 83 9.61 -7.95 9.13
C MET A 83 9.24 -9.00 8.07
N LEU A 84 8.89 -8.55 6.86
CA LEU A 84 8.52 -9.43 5.75
C LEU A 84 9.70 -10.32 5.31
N GLU A 85 10.90 -9.75 5.24
CA GLU A 85 12.12 -10.49 4.92
C GLU A 85 12.38 -11.60 5.94
N ASN A 86 12.29 -11.29 7.23
CA ASN A 86 12.48 -12.28 8.31
C ASN A 86 11.46 -13.41 8.22
N GLN A 87 10.17 -13.09 8.07
CA GLN A 87 9.10 -14.10 7.92
C GLN A 87 9.32 -15.01 6.71
N TYR A 88 9.78 -14.44 5.59
CA TYR A 88 10.08 -15.21 4.39
C TYR A 88 11.25 -16.17 4.62
N MET A 89 12.32 -15.72 5.28
CA MET A 89 13.48 -16.56 5.59
C MET A 89 13.13 -17.71 6.54
N GLU A 90 12.30 -17.45 7.55
CA GLU A 90 11.77 -18.49 8.46
C GLU A 90 10.98 -19.55 7.69
N TRP A 91 10.00 -19.12 6.89
CA TRP A 91 9.20 -19.99 6.02
C TRP A 91 10.05 -20.86 5.09
N TRP A 92 11.13 -20.29 4.55
CA TRP A 92 12.04 -21.00 3.65
C TRP A 92 12.89 -22.03 4.40
N ALA A 93 13.38 -21.68 5.60
CA ALA A 93 14.14 -22.58 6.46
C ALA A 93 13.31 -23.80 6.89
N GLU A 94 12.04 -23.60 7.26
CA GLU A 94 11.11 -24.68 7.60
C GLU A 94 10.92 -25.66 6.43
N ARG A 95 10.72 -25.13 5.21
CA ARG A 95 10.59 -25.94 4.00
C ARG A 95 11.85 -26.75 3.68
N LYS A 96 13.03 -26.19 3.94
CA LYS A 96 14.30 -26.89 3.72
C LYS A 96 14.47 -28.06 4.70
N GLN A 97 14.17 -27.85 5.99
CA GLN A 97 14.23 -28.90 7.01
C GLN A 97 13.26 -30.06 6.71
N GLN A 98 12.07 -29.77 6.19
CA GLN A 98 11.11 -30.81 5.79
C GLN A 98 11.62 -31.67 4.62
N LYS A 99 12.38 -31.07 3.68
CA LYS A 99 12.99 -31.81 2.57
C LYS A 99 14.17 -32.67 3.00
N ASP A 100 14.97 -32.21 3.97
CA ASP A 100 16.13 -32.96 4.47
C ASP A 100 15.72 -34.12 5.41
N GLN A 101 14.46 -34.18 5.84
CA GLN A 101 13.89 -35.24 6.69
C GLN A 101 13.01 -36.26 5.94
N SER A 102 12.81 -36.12 4.62
CA SER A 102 12.14 -37.08 3.72
C SER A 102 13.14 -37.80 2.83
#